data_AF-R1EK82-F1
#
_entry.id   AF-R1EK82-F1
#
_cell.length_a   1.000
_cell.length_b   1.000
_cell.length_c   1.000
_cell.angle_alpha   90.00
_cell.angle_beta   90.00
_cell.angle_gamma   90.00
#
_symmetry.space_group_name_H-M   'P 1'
#
loop_
_entity.id
_entity.type
_entity.pdbx_description
1 polymer ?
#
loop_
_entity_poly.entity_id
_entity_poly.type
_entity_poly.pdbx_seq_one_letter_code
_entity_poly.pdbx_strand_id
1 'polypeptide(L)'
;MTGPLIGTHNGHFHADEALAVYLLRTLPTYAASALVRTRDPAVLETCHTVVDVGGVYDASSNRYDHHQREFNEFFPGKATKLSSAGLVYKHFGKEIIAQQTSLSIDSEDVEILYQKLYEGLVEAFDANDNGVSSYDSKALKAAGLEKRFEDRGFSIASVVNRYNYHFEDDAGKNKEQQQQEEDERFKKASDFVGEQFAMELTDKHRNWLPARAAVKGAFDDRKQYDPQGRIMVLKQGMPWMDHLYTLEAESNTPAESLVLYVLFPESDEPDSKWRIRSVSVEGGGFDNRKDLPDAWKGVRDEKLDEVSGIPGCVFVHASGFIGGNKTLFDTDTMASTTDLRIEKLFSVKDFVCVITGGGTGIGLMAAQALAANGAKVYITGRRTEALEAAAKSHAPYGQGGDIIPCGPCDVTKKGDLEKLYQEISKKEKYINLLVCAAGIAGAKAEPNEEHAHSLKEKLWNNETFDNWNEVYNADVTSVYFTTVAFLPLLQAGTESHGHLSASVIVISSMSGIMRHAQGHFSYNAAKGGTVHLTKLMSAEFQKVRIRVNSIAPGYFPSEMTAKESGPDQKSHLPAENVQAKGHVPAQRAGSDEEMAQAVLFLTKNAYVNGEILAVDGGVLNVVSGR
;
A
#
# COMPACT_ATOMS: atom_id res chain seq x y z
N MET A 1 -55.41 2.25 3.34
CA MET A 1 -56.15 1.76 2.17
C MET A 1 -55.82 0.28 2.03
N THR A 2 -56.80 -0.59 1.79
CA THR A 2 -56.54 -2.02 1.53
C THR A 2 -55.83 -2.15 0.20
N GLY A 3 -54.73 -2.93 0.15
CA GLY A 3 -54.02 -3.20 -1.10
C GLY A 3 -54.86 -4.05 -2.06
N PRO A 4 -54.49 -4.13 -3.35
CA PRO A 4 -55.17 -4.96 -4.33
C PRO A 4 -55.10 -6.44 -3.95
N LEU A 5 -56.16 -7.21 -4.22
CA LEU A 5 -56.26 -8.61 -3.83
C LEU A 5 -55.28 -9.49 -4.64
N ILE A 6 -54.48 -10.32 -3.96
CA ILE A 6 -53.58 -11.30 -4.58
C ILE A 6 -54.22 -12.70 -4.53
N GLY A 7 -54.22 -13.41 -5.64
CA GLY A 7 -54.69 -14.80 -5.76
C GLY A 7 -53.54 -15.78 -6.00
N THR A 8 -53.56 -16.93 -5.34
CA THR A 8 -52.72 -18.11 -5.68
C THR A 8 -53.49 -19.39 -5.37
N HIS A 9 -52.93 -20.59 -5.63
CA HIS A 9 -53.65 -21.82 -5.35
C HIS A 9 -53.61 -22.20 -3.85
N ASN A 10 -54.61 -22.96 -3.42
CA ASN A 10 -54.61 -23.66 -2.13
C ASN A 10 -54.00 -25.07 -2.25
N GLY A 11 -53.97 -25.86 -1.18
CA GLY A 11 -53.33 -27.16 -1.14
C GLY A 11 -51.80 -27.07 -0.97
N HIS A 12 -51.13 -28.12 -1.42
CA HIS A 12 -49.67 -28.22 -1.45
C HIS A 12 -49.06 -27.05 -2.23
N PHE A 13 -48.10 -26.35 -1.63
CA PHE A 13 -47.42 -25.19 -2.19
C PHE A 13 -45.92 -25.39 -2.35
N HIS A 14 -45.33 -24.68 -3.29
CA HIS A 14 -43.90 -24.67 -3.60
C HIS A 14 -43.25 -23.36 -3.13
N ALA A 15 -41.96 -23.24 -3.46
CA ALA A 15 -41.14 -22.13 -2.99
C ALA A 15 -41.32 -20.87 -3.87
N ASP A 16 -41.70 -21.05 -5.13
CA ASP A 16 -41.78 -19.97 -6.10
C ASP A 16 -43.01 -19.09 -5.88
N GLU A 17 -44.20 -19.66 -5.67
CA GLU A 17 -45.40 -18.87 -5.43
C GLU A 17 -45.40 -18.24 -4.03
N ALA A 18 -44.75 -18.92 -3.08
CA ALA A 18 -44.43 -18.33 -1.77
C ALA A 18 -43.53 -17.09 -1.90
N LEU A 19 -42.50 -17.13 -2.76
CA LEU A 19 -41.61 -16.00 -3.02
C LEU A 19 -42.32 -14.90 -3.84
N ALA A 20 -43.10 -15.26 -4.85
CA ALA A 20 -43.87 -14.33 -5.67
C ALA A 20 -44.79 -13.44 -4.83
N VAL A 21 -45.54 -14.05 -3.90
CA VAL A 21 -46.41 -13.31 -2.97
C VAL A 21 -45.62 -12.37 -2.06
N TYR A 22 -44.47 -12.83 -1.53
CA TYR A 22 -43.61 -11.99 -0.70
C TYR A 22 -43.08 -10.79 -1.48
N LEU A 23 -42.51 -11.03 -2.67
CA LEU A 23 -41.95 -10.01 -3.55
C LEU A 23 -42.97 -8.92 -3.87
N LEU A 24 -44.19 -9.29 -4.28
CA LEU A 24 -45.27 -8.32 -4.51
C LEU A 24 -45.50 -7.44 -3.28
N ARG A 25 -45.66 -8.05 -2.09
CA ARG A 25 -45.92 -7.34 -0.83
C ARG A 25 -44.81 -6.40 -0.38
N THR A 26 -43.61 -6.47 -0.95
CA THR A 26 -42.56 -5.49 -0.68
C THR A 26 -42.81 -4.14 -1.35
N LEU A 27 -43.68 -4.08 -2.35
CA LEU A 27 -44.06 -2.85 -3.04
C LEU A 27 -45.15 -2.08 -2.28
N PRO A 28 -45.11 -0.74 -2.25
CA PRO A 28 -46.12 0.06 -1.56
C PRO A 28 -47.56 -0.23 -2.02
N THR A 29 -47.74 -0.53 -3.31
CA THR A 29 -49.02 -0.89 -3.90
C THR A 29 -49.64 -2.11 -3.21
N TYR A 30 -48.82 -3.13 -2.88
CA TYR A 30 -49.28 -4.42 -2.38
C TYR A 30 -49.00 -4.66 -0.88
N ALA A 31 -48.36 -3.71 -0.18
CA ALA A 31 -47.94 -3.88 1.22
C ALA A 31 -49.10 -4.27 2.16
N ALA A 32 -50.31 -3.82 1.86
CA ALA A 32 -51.54 -4.13 2.60
C ALA A 32 -52.48 -5.09 1.84
N SER A 33 -51.96 -5.84 0.86
CA SER A 33 -52.75 -6.78 0.06
C SER A 33 -53.13 -8.04 0.83
N ALA A 34 -54.43 -8.30 0.86
CA ALA A 34 -54.95 -9.61 1.27
C ALA A 34 -54.54 -10.69 0.24
N LEU A 35 -54.42 -11.93 0.72
CA LEU A 35 -54.14 -13.10 -0.10
C LEU A 35 -55.35 -14.02 -0.06
N VAL A 36 -55.77 -14.50 -1.23
CA VAL A 36 -56.79 -15.55 -1.38
C VAL A 36 -56.14 -16.75 -2.04
N ARG A 37 -56.23 -17.92 -1.37
CA ARG A 37 -55.69 -19.19 -1.87
C ARG A 37 -56.85 -20.06 -2.35
N THR A 38 -56.96 -20.25 -3.68
CA THR A 38 -58.07 -20.99 -4.32
C THR A 38 -57.72 -21.41 -5.75
N ARG A 39 -58.41 -22.43 -6.27
CA ARG A 39 -58.40 -22.79 -7.70
C ARG A 39 -59.70 -22.45 -8.43
N ASP A 40 -60.66 -21.81 -7.74
CA ASP A 40 -61.94 -21.41 -8.34
C ASP A 40 -61.72 -20.24 -9.31
N PRO A 41 -61.93 -20.43 -10.63
CA PRO A 41 -61.74 -19.36 -11.61
C PRO A 41 -62.58 -18.12 -11.34
N ALA A 42 -63.79 -18.28 -10.80
CA ALA A 42 -64.68 -17.15 -10.51
C ALA A 42 -64.12 -16.27 -9.38
N VAL A 43 -63.44 -16.86 -8.40
CA VAL A 43 -62.78 -16.13 -7.32
C VAL A 43 -61.47 -15.50 -7.81
N LEU A 44 -60.69 -16.23 -8.61
CA LEU A 44 -59.44 -15.73 -9.19
C LEU A 44 -59.67 -14.52 -10.12
N GLU A 45 -60.81 -14.46 -10.82
CA GLU A 45 -61.18 -13.32 -11.65
C GLU A 45 -61.43 -12.03 -10.84
N THR A 46 -61.79 -12.16 -9.55
CA THR A 46 -61.91 -11.00 -8.63
C THR A 46 -60.55 -10.50 -8.11
N CYS A 47 -59.49 -11.29 -8.28
CA CYS A 47 -58.16 -10.92 -7.83
C CYS A 47 -57.52 -9.95 -8.83
N HIS A 48 -56.86 -8.92 -8.30
CA HIS A 48 -56.11 -7.96 -9.11
C HIS A 48 -54.89 -8.64 -9.74
N THR A 49 -54.12 -9.36 -8.92
CA THR A 49 -52.92 -10.10 -9.33
C THR A 49 -53.09 -11.56 -8.99
N VAL A 50 -52.77 -12.45 -9.93
CA VAL A 50 -52.82 -13.90 -9.71
C VAL A 50 -51.47 -14.50 -10.04
N VAL A 51 -50.93 -15.31 -9.13
CA VAL A 51 -49.64 -15.99 -9.27
C VAL A 51 -49.83 -17.50 -9.15
N ASP A 52 -49.16 -18.25 -10.02
CA ASP A 52 -49.08 -19.71 -9.98
C ASP A 52 -50.40 -20.49 -10.14
N VAL A 53 -51.46 -19.81 -10.58
CA VAL A 53 -52.77 -20.44 -10.78
C VAL A 53 -53.57 -19.73 -11.86
N GLY A 54 -54.50 -20.45 -12.48
CA GLY A 54 -55.45 -19.92 -13.46
C GLY A 54 -55.11 -20.26 -14.90
N GLY A 55 -53.94 -20.82 -15.18
CA GLY A 55 -53.52 -21.27 -16.50
C GLY A 55 -53.28 -20.12 -17.48
N VAL A 56 -52.96 -18.91 -17.00
CA VAL A 56 -52.69 -17.73 -17.84
C VAL A 56 -51.43 -16.97 -17.42
N TYR A 57 -50.55 -16.70 -18.38
CA TYR A 57 -49.50 -15.69 -18.27
C TYR A 57 -49.86 -14.49 -19.15
N ASP A 58 -50.12 -13.35 -18.52
CA ASP A 58 -50.35 -12.07 -19.17
C ASP A 58 -49.98 -10.95 -18.20
N ALA A 59 -48.81 -10.35 -18.43
CA ALA A 59 -48.30 -9.26 -17.61
C ALA A 59 -49.20 -8.02 -17.64
N SER A 60 -49.95 -7.79 -18.74
CA SER A 60 -50.84 -6.64 -18.87
C SER A 60 -52.09 -6.74 -17.99
N SER A 61 -52.47 -7.96 -17.59
CA SER A 61 -53.58 -8.24 -16.68
C SER A 61 -53.12 -8.83 -15.32
N ASN A 62 -51.84 -8.70 -14.99
CA ASN A 62 -51.24 -9.21 -13.75
C ASN A 62 -51.50 -10.70 -13.50
N ARG A 63 -51.36 -11.53 -14.54
CA ARG A 63 -51.49 -13.00 -14.46
C ARG A 63 -50.11 -13.63 -14.66
N TYR A 64 -49.64 -14.36 -13.66
CA TYR A 64 -48.27 -14.91 -13.59
C TYR A 64 -48.28 -16.41 -13.25
N ASP A 65 -48.94 -17.20 -14.08
CA ASP A 65 -48.92 -18.67 -14.03
C ASP A 65 -48.09 -19.21 -15.21
N HIS A 66 -47.30 -20.27 -14.98
CA HIS A 66 -46.39 -20.89 -15.96
C HIS A 66 -46.82 -22.31 -16.39
N HIS A 67 -47.93 -22.84 -15.86
CA HIS A 67 -48.35 -24.23 -16.07
C HIS A 67 -48.96 -24.53 -17.46
N GLN A 68 -48.96 -23.57 -18.40
CA GLN A 68 -49.50 -23.79 -19.74
C GLN A 68 -48.53 -24.62 -20.58
N ARG A 69 -49.07 -25.51 -21.41
CA ARG A 69 -48.25 -26.34 -22.30
C ARG A 69 -47.42 -25.49 -23.26
N GLU A 70 -47.97 -24.37 -23.70
CA GLU A 70 -47.38 -23.42 -24.64
C GLU A 70 -46.44 -22.40 -23.96
N PHE A 71 -46.32 -22.41 -22.63
CA PHE A 71 -45.51 -21.46 -21.89
C PHE A 71 -44.02 -21.59 -22.23
N ASN A 72 -43.43 -20.47 -22.63
CA ASN A 72 -42.06 -20.43 -23.13
C ASN A 72 -41.39 -19.06 -22.87
N GLU A 73 -41.49 -18.59 -21.63
CA GLU A 73 -40.88 -17.33 -21.20
C GLU A 73 -39.61 -17.56 -20.39
N PHE A 74 -38.63 -16.66 -20.60
CA PHE A 74 -37.31 -16.72 -19.99
C PHE A 74 -36.92 -15.35 -19.44
N PHE A 75 -36.01 -15.35 -18.47
CA PHE A 75 -35.31 -14.14 -18.07
C PHE A 75 -34.30 -13.72 -19.16
N PRO A 76 -34.08 -12.41 -19.40
CA PRO A 76 -33.12 -11.95 -20.40
C PRO A 76 -31.75 -12.65 -20.29
N GLY A 77 -31.28 -13.27 -21.37
CA GLY A 77 -29.97 -13.94 -21.42
C GLY A 77 -29.90 -15.31 -20.73
N LYS A 78 -31.03 -15.88 -20.28
CA LYS A 78 -31.10 -17.16 -19.56
C LYS A 78 -31.91 -18.20 -20.31
N ALA A 79 -31.67 -19.47 -19.98
CA ALA A 79 -32.29 -20.63 -20.65
C ALA A 79 -33.29 -21.38 -19.74
N THR A 80 -33.36 -21.01 -18.46
CA THR A 80 -34.32 -21.57 -17.50
C THR A 80 -35.68 -20.92 -17.71
N LYS A 81 -36.73 -21.73 -17.93
CA LYS A 81 -38.11 -21.23 -18.01
C LYS A 81 -38.50 -20.63 -16.66
N LEU A 82 -39.24 -19.54 -16.69
CA LEU A 82 -39.68 -18.87 -15.45
C LEU A 82 -40.80 -19.67 -14.76
N SER A 83 -40.76 -19.75 -13.44
CA SER A 83 -41.92 -20.08 -12.60
C SER A 83 -42.59 -18.79 -12.10
N SER A 84 -43.55 -18.88 -11.18
CA SER A 84 -44.28 -17.69 -10.72
C SER A 84 -43.37 -16.65 -10.04
N ALA A 85 -42.33 -17.10 -9.32
CA ALA A 85 -41.31 -16.23 -8.73
C ALA A 85 -40.54 -15.44 -9.79
N GLY A 86 -39.99 -16.13 -10.80
CA GLY A 86 -39.24 -15.51 -11.88
C GLY A 86 -40.10 -14.59 -12.75
N LEU A 87 -41.38 -14.92 -12.95
CA LEU A 87 -42.34 -14.06 -13.63
C LEU A 87 -42.58 -12.75 -12.86
N VAL A 88 -42.90 -12.83 -11.56
CA VAL A 88 -43.06 -11.64 -10.73
C VAL A 88 -41.76 -10.84 -10.68
N TYR A 89 -40.62 -11.50 -10.50
CA TYR A 89 -39.33 -10.84 -10.46
C TYR A 89 -38.98 -10.17 -11.79
N LYS A 90 -39.28 -10.79 -12.94
CA LYS A 90 -39.06 -10.21 -14.27
C LYS A 90 -39.78 -8.88 -14.48
N HIS A 91 -40.98 -8.73 -13.93
CA HIS A 91 -41.81 -7.54 -14.12
C HIS A 91 -41.66 -6.51 -13.02
N PHE A 92 -41.43 -6.94 -11.78
CA PHE A 92 -41.40 -6.06 -10.60
C PHE A 92 -40.02 -5.98 -9.91
N GLY A 93 -39.06 -6.81 -10.29
CA GLY A 93 -37.77 -6.95 -9.59
C GLY A 93 -37.01 -5.64 -9.45
N LYS A 94 -36.98 -4.81 -10.50
CA LYS A 94 -36.35 -3.48 -10.45
C LYS A 94 -37.05 -2.54 -9.48
N GLU A 95 -38.39 -2.52 -9.49
CA GLU A 95 -39.18 -1.72 -8.54
C GLU A 95 -38.95 -2.17 -7.10
N ILE A 96 -38.90 -3.49 -6.87
CA ILE A 96 -38.63 -4.11 -5.57
C ILE A 96 -37.25 -3.72 -5.06
N ILE A 97 -36.21 -3.85 -5.91
CA ILE A 97 -34.84 -3.47 -5.56
C ILE A 97 -34.77 -1.98 -5.23
N ALA A 98 -35.31 -1.12 -6.09
CA ALA A 98 -35.32 0.33 -5.87
C ALA A 98 -36.02 0.69 -4.55
N GLN A 99 -37.19 0.09 -4.27
CA GLN A 99 -37.95 0.31 -3.04
C GLN A 99 -37.18 -0.10 -1.78
N GLN A 100 -36.48 -1.25 -1.81
CA GLN A 100 -35.79 -1.80 -0.65
C GLN A 100 -34.39 -1.18 -0.42
N THR A 101 -33.75 -0.68 -1.48
CA THR A 101 -32.40 -0.09 -1.42
C THR A 101 -32.40 1.43 -1.40
N SER A 102 -33.52 2.07 -1.75
CA SER A 102 -33.63 3.52 -2.01
C SER A 102 -32.80 4.02 -3.20
N LEU A 103 -32.36 3.12 -4.08
CA LEU A 103 -31.72 3.49 -5.35
C LEU A 103 -32.77 3.94 -6.38
N SER A 104 -32.36 4.76 -7.34
CA SER A 104 -33.19 5.12 -8.49
C SER A 104 -33.44 3.89 -9.36
N ILE A 105 -34.70 3.64 -9.76
CA ILE A 105 -35.07 2.47 -10.56
C ILE A 105 -34.31 2.37 -11.90
N ASP A 106 -33.99 3.52 -12.50
CA ASP A 106 -33.25 3.61 -13.76
C ASP A 106 -31.72 3.63 -13.58
N SER A 107 -31.18 3.40 -12.37
CA SER A 107 -29.74 3.40 -12.14
C SER A 107 -29.08 2.12 -12.69
N GLU A 108 -27.82 2.24 -13.10
CA GLU A 108 -26.99 1.08 -13.49
C GLU A 108 -26.87 0.08 -12.33
N ASP A 109 -26.79 0.57 -11.09
CA ASP A 109 -26.72 -0.27 -9.89
C ASP A 109 -27.96 -1.15 -9.72
N VAL A 110 -29.17 -0.63 -9.99
CA VAL A 110 -30.40 -1.44 -9.96
C VAL A 110 -30.38 -2.48 -11.06
N GLU A 111 -29.91 -2.17 -12.26
CA GLU A 111 -29.77 -3.17 -13.33
C GLU A 111 -28.78 -4.28 -12.95
N ILE A 112 -27.63 -3.92 -12.37
CA ILE A 112 -26.62 -4.89 -11.92
C ILE A 112 -27.20 -5.80 -10.82
N LEU A 113 -27.85 -5.22 -9.81
CA LEU A 113 -28.49 -6.01 -8.74
C LEU A 113 -29.61 -6.89 -9.30
N TYR A 114 -30.38 -6.39 -10.26
CA TYR A 114 -31.48 -7.10 -10.90
C TYR A 114 -31.01 -8.38 -11.59
N GLN A 115 -29.95 -8.29 -12.39
CA GLN A 115 -29.32 -9.46 -13.01
C GLN A 115 -28.72 -10.37 -11.93
N LYS A 116 -28.00 -9.81 -10.96
CA LYS A 116 -27.24 -10.61 -9.99
C LYS A 116 -28.10 -11.43 -9.05
N LEU A 117 -29.23 -10.86 -8.61
CA LEU A 117 -30.18 -11.56 -7.75
C LEU A 117 -30.96 -12.63 -8.50
N TYR A 118 -31.21 -12.44 -9.81
CA TYR A 118 -31.77 -13.51 -10.61
C TYR A 118 -30.81 -14.70 -10.69
N GLU A 119 -29.57 -14.44 -11.11
CA GLU A 119 -28.52 -15.46 -11.27
C GLU A 119 -28.18 -16.18 -9.97
N GLY A 120 -28.09 -15.44 -8.86
CA GLY A 120 -27.67 -15.98 -7.57
C GLY A 120 -28.77 -16.67 -6.78
N LEU A 121 -30.05 -16.37 -7.06
CA LEU A 121 -31.16 -16.82 -6.23
C LEU A 121 -32.42 -17.18 -7.02
N VAL A 122 -33.01 -16.26 -7.78
CA VAL A 122 -34.35 -16.48 -8.37
C VAL A 122 -34.35 -17.59 -9.43
N GLU A 123 -33.29 -17.71 -10.24
CA GLU A 123 -33.17 -18.77 -11.25
C GLU A 123 -33.24 -20.17 -10.61
N ALA A 124 -32.78 -20.32 -9.36
CA ALA A 124 -32.86 -21.59 -8.64
C ALA A 124 -34.31 -21.93 -8.23
N PHE A 125 -35.16 -20.94 -7.95
CA PHE A 125 -36.60 -21.16 -7.75
C PHE A 125 -37.26 -21.59 -9.06
N ASP A 126 -36.96 -20.88 -10.16
CA ASP A 126 -37.48 -21.20 -11.49
C ASP A 126 -37.07 -22.62 -11.93
N ALA A 127 -35.79 -22.98 -11.76
CA ALA A 127 -35.28 -24.29 -12.10
C ALA A 127 -35.89 -25.39 -11.23
N ASN A 128 -36.04 -25.16 -9.92
CA ASN A 128 -36.56 -26.16 -9.01
C ASN A 128 -38.02 -26.52 -9.34
N ASP A 129 -38.86 -25.50 -9.54
CA ASP A 129 -40.27 -25.70 -9.79
C ASP A 129 -40.53 -26.28 -11.20
N ASN A 130 -39.76 -25.87 -12.21
CA ASN A 130 -39.81 -26.47 -13.55
C ASN A 130 -39.12 -27.86 -13.65
N GLY A 131 -38.60 -28.41 -12.54
CA GLY A 131 -37.97 -29.74 -12.52
C GLY A 131 -36.62 -29.82 -13.26
N VAL A 132 -35.92 -28.70 -13.38
CA VAL A 132 -34.59 -28.60 -14.02
C VAL A 132 -33.52 -29.02 -13.03
N SER A 133 -32.73 -30.03 -13.41
CA SER A 133 -31.56 -30.46 -12.64
C SER A 133 -30.33 -29.63 -12.97
N SER A 134 -29.47 -29.33 -11.99
CA SER A 134 -28.22 -28.57 -12.19
C SER A 134 -27.25 -29.23 -13.18
N TYR A 135 -27.37 -30.54 -13.38
CA TYR A 135 -26.60 -31.31 -14.34
C TYR A 135 -27.53 -32.25 -15.13
N ASP A 136 -27.15 -32.56 -16.37
CA ASP A 136 -27.85 -33.57 -17.16
C ASP A 136 -27.68 -34.95 -16.51
N SER A 137 -28.75 -35.42 -15.88
CA SER A 137 -28.79 -36.71 -15.20
C SER A 137 -28.51 -37.89 -16.14
N LYS A 138 -28.87 -37.79 -17.44
CA LYS A 138 -28.56 -38.83 -18.43
C LYS A 138 -27.08 -38.83 -18.76
N ALA A 139 -26.48 -37.66 -18.94
CA ALA A 139 -25.05 -37.52 -19.19
C ALA A 139 -24.22 -38.04 -18.01
N LEU A 140 -24.59 -37.68 -16.77
CA LEU A 140 -23.92 -38.19 -15.56
C LEU A 140 -23.99 -39.72 -15.47
N LYS A 141 -25.18 -40.29 -15.71
CA LYS A 141 -25.37 -41.74 -15.72
C LYS A 141 -24.55 -42.42 -16.83
N ALA A 142 -24.49 -41.83 -18.02
CA ALA A 142 -23.68 -42.35 -19.13
C ALA A 142 -22.17 -42.28 -18.83
N ALA A 143 -21.72 -41.27 -18.08
CA ALA A 143 -20.35 -41.11 -17.62
C ALA A 143 -20.00 -41.97 -16.39
N GLY A 144 -20.96 -42.69 -15.81
CA GLY A 144 -20.76 -43.48 -14.58
C GLY A 144 -20.47 -42.62 -13.34
N LEU A 145 -20.89 -41.35 -13.34
CA LEU A 145 -20.69 -40.43 -12.23
C LEU A 145 -21.89 -40.49 -11.28
N GLU A 146 -21.61 -40.72 -10.00
CA GLU A 146 -22.61 -40.77 -8.94
C GLU A 146 -22.45 -39.56 -7.99
N LYS A 147 -23.57 -39.10 -7.39
CA LYS A 147 -23.51 -38.09 -6.32
C LYS A 147 -22.70 -38.64 -5.15
N ARG A 148 -21.74 -37.85 -4.65
CA ARG A 148 -20.91 -38.25 -3.49
C ARG A 148 -21.68 -38.25 -2.17
N PHE A 149 -22.71 -37.42 -2.05
CA PHE A 149 -23.60 -37.35 -0.89
C PHE A 149 -24.97 -36.80 -1.31
N GLU A 150 -25.97 -36.99 -0.44
CA GLU A 150 -27.33 -36.50 -0.62
C GLU A 150 -27.51 -35.16 0.10
N ASP A 151 -28.08 -34.17 -0.59
CA ASP A 151 -28.16 -32.78 -0.18
C ASP A 151 -29.59 -32.22 -0.07
N ARG A 152 -30.61 -33.03 -0.39
CA ARG A 152 -32.02 -32.65 -0.26
C ARG A 152 -32.45 -32.21 1.15
N GLY A 153 -31.61 -32.39 2.17
CA GLY A 153 -31.89 -31.96 3.54
C GLY A 153 -31.76 -30.46 3.80
N PHE A 154 -31.15 -29.68 2.89
CA PHE A 154 -30.81 -28.28 3.19
C PHE A 154 -31.17 -27.26 2.09
N SER A 155 -31.85 -27.66 1.01
CA SER A 155 -32.31 -26.69 0.00
C SER A 155 -33.51 -25.88 0.48
N ILE A 156 -33.68 -24.64 -0.01
CA ILE A 156 -34.84 -23.78 0.29
C ILE A 156 -36.15 -24.49 -0.04
N ALA A 157 -36.25 -25.10 -1.24
CA ALA A 157 -37.42 -25.87 -1.65
C ALA A 157 -37.73 -27.02 -0.69
N SER A 158 -36.71 -27.70 -0.17
CA SER A 158 -36.90 -28.77 0.82
C SER A 158 -37.32 -28.26 2.19
N VAL A 159 -36.96 -27.03 2.57
CA VAL A 159 -37.49 -26.38 3.78
C VAL A 159 -38.94 -25.96 3.58
N VAL A 160 -39.27 -25.37 2.42
CA VAL A 160 -40.64 -25.00 2.06
C VAL A 160 -41.57 -26.21 2.09
N ASN A 161 -41.14 -27.32 1.48
CA ASN A 161 -41.90 -28.57 1.49
C ASN A 161 -42.20 -29.08 2.92
N ARG A 162 -41.38 -28.78 3.93
CA ARG A 162 -41.68 -29.17 5.32
C ARG A 162 -42.85 -28.42 5.92
N TYR A 163 -43.11 -27.19 5.48
CA TYR A 163 -44.32 -26.46 5.90
C TYR A 163 -45.60 -27.09 5.32
N ASN A 164 -45.51 -27.94 4.28
CA ASN A 164 -46.66 -28.71 3.82
C ASN A 164 -46.97 -29.93 4.69
N TYR A 165 -46.02 -30.42 5.51
CA TYR A 165 -46.25 -31.60 6.35
C TYR A 165 -47.06 -31.23 7.60
N HIS A 166 -48.15 -31.98 7.81
CA HIS A 166 -48.96 -31.92 9.01
C HIS A 166 -49.29 -33.36 9.43
N PHE A 167 -49.03 -33.70 10.69
CA PHE A 167 -49.21 -35.06 11.22
C PHE A 167 -50.39 -35.17 12.21
N GLU A 168 -51.05 -34.06 12.57
CA GLU A 168 -52.25 -34.14 13.41
C GLU A 168 -53.47 -34.55 12.59
N ASP A 169 -54.39 -35.25 13.25
CA ASP A 169 -55.60 -35.79 12.66
C ASP A 169 -56.58 -34.65 12.32
N ASP A 170 -57.03 -34.55 11.07
CA ASP A 170 -58.05 -33.59 10.63
C ASP A 170 -59.44 -33.86 11.23
N ALA A 171 -59.55 -34.88 12.09
CA ALA A 171 -60.74 -35.30 12.80
C ALA A 171 -61.36 -34.15 13.63
N GLY A 172 -62.39 -33.52 13.08
CA GLY A 172 -63.21 -32.52 13.76
C GLY A 172 -63.07 -31.08 13.25
N LYS A 173 -62.15 -30.81 12.31
CA LYS A 173 -62.00 -29.49 11.67
C LYS A 173 -62.95 -29.34 10.48
N ASN A 174 -63.56 -28.17 10.32
CA ASN A 174 -64.31 -27.85 9.09
C ASN A 174 -63.34 -27.41 7.96
N LYS A 175 -63.83 -27.30 6.72
CA LYS A 175 -62.99 -26.91 5.57
C LYS A 175 -62.36 -25.53 5.70
N GLU A 176 -63.02 -24.60 6.38
CA GLU A 176 -62.53 -23.24 6.59
C GLU A 176 -61.35 -23.23 7.57
N GLN A 177 -61.43 -24.01 8.65
CA GLN A 177 -60.35 -24.19 9.62
C GLN A 177 -59.13 -24.85 8.98
N GLN A 178 -59.33 -25.89 8.16
CA GLN A 178 -58.25 -26.54 7.42
C GLN A 178 -57.55 -25.57 6.46
N GLN A 179 -58.32 -24.77 5.70
CA GLN A 179 -57.77 -23.76 4.81
C GLN A 179 -57.00 -22.67 5.57
N GLN A 180 -57.53 -22.22 6.72
CA GLN A 180 -56.86 -21.21 7.54
C GLN A 180 -55.51 -21.69 8.07
N GLU A 181 -55.42 -22.93 8.58
CA GLU A 181 -54.15 -23.50 9.04
C GLU A 181 -53.15 -23.70 7.89
N GLU A 182 -53.65 -24.07 6.70
CA GLU A 182 -52.82 -24.16 5.49
C GLU A 182 -52.28 -22.79 5.07
N ASP A 183 -53.13 -21.75 5.10
CA ASP A 183 -52.75 -20.37 4.79
C ASP A 183 -51.73 -19.82 5.79
N GLU A 184 -51.83 -20.20 7.07
CA GLU A 184 -50.82 -19.88 8.09
C GLU A 184 -49.47 -20.55 7.80
N ARG A 185 -49.47 -21.79 7.32
CA ARG A 185 -48.24 -22.50 6.90
C ARG A 185 -47.65 -21.88 5.64
N PHE A 186 -48.49 -21.54 4.66
CA PHE A 186 -48.08 -20.80 3.47
C PHE A 186 -47.45 -19.47 3.84
N LYS A 187 -48.07 -18.70 4.75
CA LYS A 187 -47.51 -17.44 5.23
C LYS A 187 -46.12 -17.63 5.83
N LYS A 188 -45.92 -18.65 6.68
CA LYS A 188 -44.60 -18.95 7.25
C LYS A 188 -43.56 -19.29 6.17
N ALA A 189 -43.96 -20.05 5.15
CA ALA A 189 -43.08 -20.37 4.02
C ALA A 189 -42.73 -19.13 3.20
N SER A 190 -43.71 -18.27 2.90
CA SER A 190 -43.55 -17.00 2.18
C SER A 190 -42.65 -16.02 2.94
N ASP A 191 -42.83 -15.88 4.26
CA ASP A 191 -41.97 -15.08 5.12
C ASP A 191 -40.52 -15.62 5.10
N PHE A 192 -40.34 -16.94 5.19
CA PHE A 192 -39.02 -17.59 5.18
C PHE A 192 -38.26 -17.37 3.87
N VAL A 193 -38.87 -17.67 2.71
CA VAL A 193 -38.21 -17.47 1.40
C VAL A 193 -37.96 -15.99 1.12
N GLY A 194 -38.87 -15.13 1.57
CA GLY A 194 -38.73 -13.69 1.48
C GLY A 194 -37.57 -13.14 2.30
N GLU A 195 -37.35 -13.66 3.51
CA GLU A 195 -36.19 -13.33 4.33
C GLU A 195 -34.88 -13.72 3.62
N GLN A 196 -34.83 -14.88 2.95
CA GLN A 196 -33.65 -15.27 2.17
C GLN A 196 -33.38 -14.28 1.02
N PHE A 197 -34.42 -13.86 0.30
CA PHE A 197 -34.29 -12.84 -0.74
C PHE A 197 -33.82 -11.48 -0.17
N ALA A 198 -34.40 -11.04 0.94
CA ALA A 198 -34.03 -9.77 1.58
C ALA A 198 -32.58 -9.79 2.10
N MET A 199 -32.12 -10.92 2.65
CA MET A 199 -30.73 -11.11 3.06
C MET A 199 -29.78 -11.04 1.86
N GLU A 200 -30.11 -11.75 0.77
CA GLU A 200 -29.29 -11.74 -0.45
C GLU A 200 -29.23 -10.34 -1.07
N LEU A 201 -30.37 -9.65 -1.21
CA LEU A 201 -30.41 -8.26 -1.70
C LEU A 201 -29.61 -7.32 -0.81
N THR A 202 -29.73 -7.45 0.52
CA THR A 202 -29.00 -6.61 1.47
C THR A 202 -27.49 -6.84 1.34
N ASP A 203 -27.04 -8.09 1.23
CA ASP A 203 -25.62 -8.41 1.02
C ASP A 203 -25.13 -7.87 -0.31
N LYS A 204 -25.88 -8.08 -1.40
CA LYS A 204 -25.50 -7.61 -2.72
C LYS A 204 -25.41 -6.09 -2.80
N HIS A 205 -26.35 -5.38 -2.19
CA HIS A 205 -26.38 -3.93 -2.16
C HIS A 205 -25.32 -3.32 -1.22
N ARG A 206 -25.16 -3.85 0.00
CA ARG A 206 -24.30 -3.22 1.02
C ARG A 206 -22.84 -3.69 1.00
N ASN A 207 -22.57 -4.89 0.51
CA ASN A 207 -21.24 -5.49 0.58
C ASN A 207 -20.67 -5.77 -0.82
N TRP A 208 -21.40 -6.48 -1.67
CA TRP A 208 -20.87 -6.91 -2.97
C TRP A 208 -20.75 -5.74 -3.97
N LEU A 209 -21.80 -4.93 -4.14
CA LEU A 209 -21.82 -3.85 -5.12
C LEU A 209 -20.76 -2.76 -4.81
N PRO A 210 -20.61 -2.27 -3.56
CA PRO A 210 -19.56 -1.29 -3.24
C PRO A 210 -18.14 -1.84 -3.40
N ALA A 211 -17.95 -3.17 -3.25
CA ALA A 211 -16.64 -3.80 -3.43
C ALA A 211 -16.15 -3.76 -4.90
N ARG A 212 -17.05 -3.61 -5.88
CA ARG A 212 -16.72 -3.67 -7.32
C ARG A 212 -15.57 -2.75 -7.70
N ALA A 213 -15.63 -1.47 -7.32
CA ALA A 213 -14.61 -0.48 -7.65
C ALA A 213 -13.26 -0.78 -6.96
N ALA A 214 -13.30 -1.22 -5.70
CA ALA A 214 -12.10 -1.54 -4.94
C ALA A 214 -11.40 -2.80 -5.47
N VAL A 215 -12.17 -3.84 -5.80
CA VAL A 215 -11.64 -5.07 -6.41
C VAL A 215 -11.08 -4.79 -7.80
N LYS A 216 -11.76 -3.96 -8.61
CA LYS A 216 -11.22 -3.53 -9.91
C LYS A 216 -9.90 -2.80 -9.75
N GLY A 217 -9.82 -1.84 -8.83
CA GLY A 217 -8.57 -1.13 -8.54
C GLY A 217 -7.45 -2.08 -8.14
N ALA A 218 -7.72 -3.01 -7.22
CA ALA A 218 -6.75 -4.03 -6.81
C ALA A 218 -6.34 -4.97 -7.95
N PHE A 219 -7.28 -5.32 -8.84
CA PHE A 219 -7.00 -6.11 -10.03
C PHE A 219 -6.09 -5.37 -11.00
N ASP A 220 -6.36 -4.10 -11.31
CA ASP A 220 -5.53 -3.28 -12.21
C ASP A 220 -4.09 -3.14 -11.63
N ASP A 221 -4.00 -2.96 -10.31
CA ASP A 221 -2.76 -2.76 -9.56
C ASP A 221 -1.95 -4.04 -9.31
N ARG A 222 -2.53 -5.23 -9.52
CA ARG A 222 -1.96 -6.53 -9.12
C ARG A 222 -0.54 -6.80 -9.63
N LYS A 223 -0.18 -6.21 -10.78
CA LYS A 223 1.14 -6.35 -11.39
C LYS A 223 2.28 -5.72 -10.58
N GLN A 224 1.95 -4.86 -9.61
CA GLN A 224 2.95 -4.32 -8.67
C GLN A 224 3.45 -5.38 -7.68
N TYR A 225 2.64 -6.40 -7.36
CA TYR A 225 2.96 -7.44 -6.39
C TYR A 225 3.50 -8.73 -7.03
N ASP A 226 3.08 -9.01 -8.27
CA ASP A 226 3.61 -10.10 -9.08
C ASP A 226 3.61 -9.66 -10.55
N PRO A 227 4.74 -9.66 -11.28
CA PRO A 227 4.78 -9.20 -12.67
C PRO A 227 3.83 -9.94 -13.62
N GLN A 228 3.49 -11.20 -13.32
CA GLN A 228 2.48 -11.98 -14.05
C GLN A 228 1.05 -11.65 -13.62
N GLY A 229 0.87 -10.89 -12.54
CA GLY A 229 -0.41 -10.45 -12.01
C GLY A 229 -1.18 -11.54 -11.28
N ARG A 230 -0.49 -12.56 -10.75
CA ARG A 230 -1.10 -13.72 -10.08
C ARG A 230 -1.44 -13.48 -8.62
N ILE A 231 -1.07 -12.32 -8.06
CA ILE A 231 -1.31 -11.94 -6.66
C ILE A 231 -2.10 -10.63 -6.64
N MET A 232 -3.29 -10.64 -6.05
CA MET A 232 -4.12 -9.45 -5.87
C MET A 232 -4.18 -9.08 -4.38
N VAL A 233 -3.95 -7.81 -4.04
CA VAL A 233 -3.96 -7.34 -2.65
C VAL A 233 -5.09 -6.33 -2.45
N LEU A 234 -5.96 -6.61 -1.48
CA LEU A 234 -7.08 -5.75 -1.09
C LEU A 234 -6.72 -4.99 0.19
N LYS A 235 -7.12 -3.71 0.26
CA LYS A 235 -6.84 -2.83 1.41
C LYS A 235 -7.71 -3.11 2.63
N GLN A 236 -8.81 -3.83 2.44
CA GLN A 236 -9.78 -4.20 3.47
C GLN A 236 -10.43 -5.54 3.10
N GLY A 237 -11.04 -6.21 4.08
CA GLY A 237 -11.85 -7.41 3.83
C GLY A 237 -13.12 -7.07 3.06
N MET A 238 -13.36 -7.73 1.91
CA MET A 238 -14.56 -7.51 1.09
C MET A 238 -14.89 -8.73 0.22
N PRO A 239 -16.13 -8.87 -0.30
CA PRO A 239 -16.44 -9.85 -1.34
C PRO A 239 -15.68 -9.52 -2.63
N TRP A 240 -14.83 -10.44 -3.10
CA TRP A 240 -13.96 -10.19 -4.28
C TRP A 240 -14.05 -11.24 -5.37
N MET A 241 -14.48 -12.46 -5.03
CA MET A 241 -14.32 -13.64 -5.89
C MET A 241 -15.09 -13.52 -7.21
N ASP A 242 -16.37 -13.18 -7.14
CA ASP A 242 -17.22 -13.02 -8.31
C ASP A 242 -16.78 -11.84 -9.22
N HIS A 243 -16.37 -10.73 -8.62
CA HIS A 243 -15.80 -9.59 -9.33
C HIS A 243 -14.51 -9.96 -10.05
N LEU A 244 -13.63 -10.72 -9.39
CA LEU A 244 -12.38 -11.20 -9.97
C LEU A 244 -12.63 -12.05 -11.23
N TYR A 245 -13.53 -13.03 -11.16
CA TYR A 245 -13.83 -13.88 -12.33
C TYR A 245 -14.40 -13.06 -13.50
N THR A 246 -15.28 -12.11 -13.20
CA THR A 246 -15.84 -11.20 -14.21
C THR A 246 -14.74 -10.37 -14.87
N LEU A 247 -13.86 -9.77 -14.07
CA LEU A 247 -12.74 -8.95 -14.57
C LEU A 247 -11.75 -9.77 -15.41
N GLU A 248 -11.44 -11.00 -14.99
CA GLU A 248 -10.55 -11.88 -15.74
C GLU A 248 -11.15 -12.28 -17.10
N ALA A 249 -12.44 -12.58 -17.14
CA ALA A 249 -13.18 -12.89 -18.37
C ALA A 249 -13.27 -11.68 -19.31
N GLU A 250 -13.68 -10.51 -18.81
CA GLU A 250 -13.77 -9.27 -19.59
C GLU A 250 -12.41 -8.83 -20.15
N SER A 251 -11.33 -9.07 -19.39
CA SER A 251 -9.97 -8.72 -19.79
C SER A 251 -9.29 -9.79 -20.66
N ASN A 252 -9.94 -10.92 -20.95
CA ASN A 252 -9.33 -12.09 -21.60
C ASN A 252 -7.97 -12.46 -20.99
N THR A 253 -7.92 -12.55 -19.66
CA THR A 253 -6.66 -12.77 -18.92
C THR A 253 -6.05 -14.13 -19.30
N PRO A 254 -4.78 -14.18 -19.76
CA PRO A 254 -4.12 -15.44 -20.08
C PRO A 254 -4.03 -16.38 -18.87
N ALA A 255 -4.04 -17.69 -19.12
CA ALA A 255 -4.05 -18.71 -18.07
C ALA A 255 -2.88 -18.56 -17.07
N GLU A 256 -1.70 -18.17 -17.56
CA GLU A 256 -0.49 -17.92 -16.76
C GLU A 256 -0.56 -16.63 -15.93
N SER A 257 -1.51 -15.74 -16.21
CA SER A 257 -1.72 -14.45 -15.56
C SER A 257 -3.00 -14.41 -14.71
N LEU A 258 -3.70 -15.54 -14.59
CA LEU A 258 -4.84 -15.69 -13.70
C LEU A 258 -4.39 -15.50 -12.24
N VAL A 259 -5.19 -14.78 -11.46
CA VAL A 259 -4.91 -14.57 -10.04
C VAL A 259 -4.98 -15.92 -9.32
N LEU A 260 -3.91 -16.26 -8.63
CA LEU A 260 -3.77 -17.50 -7.85
C LEU A 260 -4.08 -17.25 -6.38
N TYR A 261 -3.71 -16.07 -5.86
CA TYR A 261 -3.86 -15.73 -4.45
C TYR A 261 -4.41 -14.31 -4.27
N VAL A 262 -5.30 -14.15 -3.30
CA VAL A 262 -5.80 -12.84 -2.85
C VAL A 262 -5.38 -12.62 -1.41
N LEU A 263 -4.78 -11.45 -1.15
CA LEU A 263 -4.33 -11.03 0.17
C LEU A 263 -5.23 -9.92 0.69
N PHE A 264 -5.61 -9.97 1.96
CA PHE A 264 -6.47 -8.96 2.58
C PHE A 264 -6.30 -8.97 4.11
N PRO A 265 -6.52 -7.84 4.79
CA PRO A 265 -6.51 -7.82 6.25
C PRO A 265 -7.76 -8.52 6.81
N GLU A 266 -7.63 -9.12 7.99
CA GLU A 266 -8.72 -9.81 8.69
C GLU A 266 -9.80 -8.84 9.18
N SER A 267 -9.42 -7.58 9.43
CA SER A 267 -10.29 -6.47 9.83
C SER A 267 -9.66 -5.13 9.42
N ASP A 268 -10.41 -4.04 9.56
CA ASP A 268 -9.95 -2.69 9.22
C ASP A 268 -9.12 -2.00 10.32
N GLU A 269 -8.72 -2.76 11.36
CA GLU A 269 -7.93 -2.25 12.47
C GLU A 269 -6.45 -2.06 12.08
N PRO A 270 -5.74 -1.04 12.61
CA PRO A 270 -4.34 -0.73 12.23
C PRO A 270 -3.33 -1.87 12.38
N ASP A 271 -3.57 -2.79 13.32
CA ASP A 271 -2.70 -3.95 13.60
C ASP A 271 -3.34 -5.28 13.19
N SER A 272 -4.27 -5.24 12.23
CA SER A 272 -4.99 -6.44 11.79
C SER A 272 -4.04 -7.44 11.13
N LYS A 273 -4.26 -8.71 11.45
CA LYS A 273 -3.57 -9.83 10.81
C LYS A 273 -4.00 -9.91 9.35
N TRP A 274 -3.13 -10.45 8.52
CA TRP A 274 -3.40 -10.63 7.10
C TRP A 274 -3.78 -12.06 6.79
N ARG A 275 -4.59 -12.20 5.74
CA ARG A 275 -5.01 -13.47 5.16
C ARG A 275 -4.46 -13.58 3.74
N ILE A 276 -4.03 -14.78 3.39
CA ILE A 276 -3.82 -15.21 2.00
C ILE A 276 -4.86 -16.27 1.69
N ARG A 277 -5.60 -16.11 0.59
CA ARG A 277 -6.60 -17.07 0.15
C ARG A 277 -6.33 -17.48 -1.30
N SER A 278 -6.30 -18.78 -1.54
CA SER A 278 -6.24 -19.35 -2.88
C SER A 278 -7.53 -19.05 -3.64
N VAL A 279 -7.39 -18.74 -4.92
CA VAL A 279 -8.52 -18.57 -5.84
C VAL A 279 -8.92 -19.95 -6.37
N SER A 280 -10.19 -20.29 -6.28
CA SER A 280 -10.73 -21.54 -6.82
C SER A 280 -10.72 -21.52 -8.36
N VAL A 281 -10.68 -22.70 -8.99
CA VAL A 281 -10.75 -22.81 -10.46
C VAL A 281 -12.06 -22.18 -10.96
N GLU A 282 -13.14 -22.45 -10.24
CA GLU A 282 -14.49 -21.94 -10.50
C GLU A 282 -15.05 -21.29 -9.22
N GLY A 283 -15.97 -20.33 -9.35
CA GLY A 283 -16.59 -19.66 -8.21
C GLY A 283 -17.38 -20.63 -7.33
N GLY A 284 -17.02 -20.71 -6.05
CA GLY A 284 -17.67 -21.61 -5.07
C GLY A 284 -17.15 -23.06 -5.06
N GLY A 285 -16.20 -23.41 -5.94
CA GLY A 285 -15.55 -24.73 -5.96
C GLY A 285 -14.50 -24.92 -4.85
N PHE A 286 -14.19 -26.17 -4.53
CA PHE A 286 -13.16 -26.53 -3.53
C PHE A 286 -11.76 -26.72 -4.13
N ASP A 287 -11.67 -26.85 -5.47
CA ASP A 287 -10.41 -27.00 -6.17
C ASP A 287 -9.78 -25.63 -6.42
N ASN A 288 -8.55 -25.43 -5.91
CA ASN A 288 -7.81 -24.20 -6.07
C ASN A 288 -7.02 -24.20 -7.38
N ARG A 289 -6.89 -23.02 -8.02
CA ARG A 289 -5.93 -22.80 -9.11
C ARG A 289 -4.52 -23.15 -8.67
N LYS A 290 -4.20 -22.81 -7.41
CA LYS A 290 -2.99 -23.22 -6.72
C LYS A 290 -3.19 -23.23 -5.19
N ASP A 291 -2.93 -24.37 -4.57
CA ASP A 291 -2.90 -24.48 -3.11
C ASP A 291 -1.70 -23.74 -2.53
N LEU A 292 -1.76 -23.44 -1.23
CA LEU A 292 -0.57 -23.18 -0.43
C LEU A 292 0.31 -24.45 -0.35
N PRO A 293 1.65 -24.30 -0.23
CA PRO A 293 2.58 -25.43 -0.24
C PRO A 293 2.21 -26.56 0.74
N ASP A 294 2.35 -27.81 0.31
CA ASP A 294 1.97 -28.99 1.11
C ASP A 294 2.68 -29.04 2.46
N ALA A 295 3.95 -28.61 2.51
CA ALA A 295 4.71 -28.55 3.75
C ALA A 295 4.11 -27.59 4.80
N TRP A 296 3.29 -26.63 4.37
CA TRP A 296 2.67 -25.64 5.27
C TRP A 296 1.31 -26.10 5.77
N LYS A 297 0.64 -27.00 5.05
CA LYS A 297 -0.74 -27.41 5.31
C LYS A 297 -0.89 -27.97 6.73
N GLY A 298 -1.76 -27.34 7.54
CA GLY A 298 -2.04 -27.74 8.92
C GLY A 298 -0.99 -27.27 9.94
N VAL A 299 0.03 -26.51 9.52
CA VAL A 299 1.08 -25.97 10.39
C VAL A 299 0.69 -24.57 10.89
N ARG A 300 1.18 -24.19 12.08
CA ARG A 300 0.83 -22.94 12.77
C ARG A 300 2.04 -22.29 13.45
N ASP A 301 1.91 -21.00 13.71
CA ASP A 301 2.79 -20.20 14.58
C ASP A 301 4.30 -20.41 14.30
N GLU A 302 5.16 -20.52 15.32
CA GLU A 302 6.62 -20.60 15.11
C GLU A 302 7.04 -21.79 14.26
N LYS A 303 6.26 -22.88 14.26
CA LYS A 303 6.55 -24.04 13.40
C LYS A 303 6.32 -23.72 11.93
N LEU A 304 5.32 -22.89 11.64
CA LEU A 304 5.08 -22.43 10.28
C LEU A 304 6.15 -21.41 9.87
N ASP A 305 6.62 -20.55 10.78
CA ASP A 305 7.77 -19.67 10.52
C ASP A 305 9.01 -20.47 10.11
N GLU A 306 9.31 -21.55 10.84
CA GLU A 306 10.46 -22.43 10.56
C GLU A 306 10.34 -23.12 9.19
N VAL A 307 9.17 -23.69 8.86
CA VAL A 307 8.99 -24.48 7.63
C VAL A 307 8.78 -23.59 6.39
N SER A 308 8.22 -22.40 6.57
CA SER A 308 8.01 -21.45 5.45
C SER A 308 9.21 -20.54 5.23
N GLY A 309 10.04 -20.29 6.25
CA GLY A 309 11.06 -19.24 6.23
C GLY A 309 10.48 -17.82 6.32
N ILE A 310 9.18 -17.69 6.63
CA ILE A 310 8.47 -16.41 6.69
C ILE A 310 8.11 -16.12 8.15
N PRO A 311 8.61 -15.03 8.75
CA PRO A 311 8.29 -14.71 10.13
C PRO A 311 6.84 -14.27 10.31
N GLY A 312 6.28 -14.52 11.50
CA GLY A 312 4.98 -13.98 11.89
C GLY A 312 3.78 -14.75 11.36
N CYS A 313 3.97 -15.94 10.80
CA CYS A 313 2.89 -16.80 10.35
C CYS A 313 1.97 -17.20 11.52
N VAL A 314 0.68 -17.36 11.22
CA VAL A 314 -0.35 -17.70 12.21
C VAL A 314 -0.86 -19.12 11.96
N PHE A 315 -1.25 -19.43 10.72
CA PHE A 315 -1.68 -20.78 10.34
C PHE A 315 -1.74 -20.94 8.82
N VAL A 316 -1.78 -22.19 8.36
CA VAL A 316 -2.31 -22.59 7.05
C VAL A 316 -3.32 -23.72 7.25
N HIS A 317 -4.49 -23.63 6.60
CA HIS A 317 -5.51 -24.67 6.69
C HIS A 317 -5.01 -26.01 6.14
N ALA A 318 -5.49 -27.13 6.65
CA ALA A 318 -5.03 -28.47 6.25
C ALA A 318 -5.24 -28.79 4.76
N SER A 319 -6.25 -28.19 4.12
CA SER A 319 -6.44 -28.28 2.66
C SER A 319 -5.69 -27.21 1.86
N GLY A 320 -5.02 -26.25 2.51
CA GLY A 320 -4.16 -25.26 1.86
C GLY A 320 -4.85 -24.12 1.12
N PHE A 321 -6.18 -23.95 1.24
CA PHE A 321 -6.90 -22.86 0.56
C PHE A 321 -6.74 -21.49 1.23
N ILE A 322 -6.33 -21.44 2.50
CA ILE A 322 -6.20 -20.20 3.26
C ILE A 322 -5.07 -20.29 4.28
N GLY A 323 -4.40 -19.17 4.51
CA GLY A 323 -3.41 -18.98 5.57
C GLY A 323 -3.47 -17.59 6.16
N GLY A 324 -2.71 -17.38 7.24
CA GLY A 324 -2.64 -16.10 7.94
C GLY A 324 -1.23 -15.73 8.38
N ASN A 325 -0.94 -14.43 8.37
CA ASN A 325 0.31 -13.82 8.86
C ASN A 325 -0.02 -12.58 9.71
N LYS A 326 0.86 -12.18 10.64
CA LYS A 326 0.72 -10.97 11.47
C LYS A 326 0.78 -9.69 10.64
N THR A 327 1.60 -9.65 9.59
CA THR A 327 1.74 -8.49 8.70
C THR A 327 1.38 -8.85 7.27
N LEU A 328 1.12 -7.86 6.43
CA LEU A 328 1.12 -8.05 4.99
C LEU A 328 2.48 -8.64 4.63
N PHE A 329 2.49 -9.66 3.76
CA PHE A 329 3.71 -10.25 3.26
C PHE A 329 4.58 -9.13 2.70
N ASP A 330 5.71 -8.88 3.36
CA ASP A 330 6.68 -7.95 2.85
C ASP A 330 7.37 -8.64 1.67
N THR A 331 6.95 -8.32 0.45
CA THR A 331 7.63 -8.76 -0.76
C THR A 331 9.03 -8.12 -0.89
N ASP A 332 9.42 -7.27 0.07
CA ASP A 332 10.68 -6.53 0.12
C ASP A 332 11.96 -7.38 0.27
N THR A 333 11.91 -8.69 0.07
CA THR A 333 13.16 -9.48 0.00
C THR A 333 13.79 -9.54 -1.39
N MET A 334 13.15 -9.01 -2.45
CA MET A 334 13.81 -8.80 -3.74
C MET A 334 13.34 -7.52 -4.45
N ALA A 335 14.17 -6.49 -4.45
CA ALA A 335 13.97 -5.29 -5.26
C ALA A 335 13.79 -5.68 -6.74
N SER A 336 12.73 -5.20 -7.39
CA SER A 336 12.57 -5.40 -8.83
C SER A 336 13.62 -4.61 -9.59
N THR A 337 13.93 -4.96 -10.85
CA THR A 337 14.83 -4.16 -11.69
C THR A 337 14.35 -2.71 -11.85
N THR A 338 13.05 -2.46 -11.74
CA THR A 338 12.48 -1.10 -11.76
C THR A 338 12.84 -0.30 -10.51
N ASP A 339 12.98 -0.96 -9.35
CA ASP A 339 13.35 -0.30 -8.09
C ASP A 339 14.84 0.04 -8.03
N LEU A 340 15.64 -0.63 -8.86
CA LEU A 340 17.07 -0.38 -9.03
C LEU A 340 17.40 0.74 -10.04
N ARG A 341 16.40 1.48 -10.52
CA ARG A 341 16.64 2.64 -11.38
C ARG A 341 17.28 3.78 -10.59
N ILE A 342 18.19 4.51 -11.22
CA ILE A 342 19.03 5.53 -10.57
C ILE A 342 18.19 6.61 -9.89
N GLU A 343 17.09 7.02 -10.52
CA GLU A 343 16.15 8.01 -10.01
C GLU A 343 15.40 7.54 -8.75
N LYS A 344 15.27 6.23 -8.51
CA LYS A 344 14.68 5.70 -7.28
C LYS A 344 15.74 5.51 -6.19
N LEU A 345 16.90 4.99 -6.56
CA LEU A 345 18.00 4.71 -5.63
C LEU A 345 18.52 5.97 -4.94
N PHE A 346 18.66 7.07 -5.69
CA PHE A 346 19.33 8.28 -5.22
C PHE A 346 18.40 9.51 -5.10
N SER A 347 17.09 9.36 -5.31
CA SER A 347 16.17 10.49 -5.14
C SER A 347 16.16 10.97 -3.69
N VAL A 348 16.39 12.28 -3.56
CA VAL A 348 16.24 13.08 -2.33
C VAL A 348 15.11 14.09 -2.49
N LYS A 349 14.15 13.79 -3.39
CA LYS A 349 12.95 14.62 -3.53
C LYS A 349 12.23 14.71 -2.19
N ASP A 350 11.82 15.92 -1.83
CA ASP A 350 11.13 16.24 -0.59
C ASP A 350 11.98 16.06 0.69
N PHE A 351 13.28 15.74 0.56
CA PHE A 351 14.18 15.72 1.72
C PHE A 351 14.43 17.14 2.22
N VAL A 352 14.48 17.28 3.54
CA VAL A 352 14.91 18.50 4.21
C VAL A 352 16.35 18.32 4.69
N CYS A 353 17.26 19.15 4.22
CA CYS A 353 18.68 19.07 4.50
C CYS A 353 19.19 20.36 5.16
N VAL A 354 20.15 20.24 6.07
CA VAL A 354 20.83 21.38 6.71
C VAL A 354 22.33 21.25 6.51
N ILE A 355 22.99 22.32 6.06
CA ILE A 355 24.43 22.30 5.74
C ILE A 355 25.13 23.47 6.43
N THR A 356 26.06 23.16 7.34
CA THR A 356 26.99 24.17 7.87
C THR A 356 28.14 24.38 6.91
N GLY A 357 28.56 25.64 6.70
CA GLY A 357 29.55 25.96 5.67
C GLY A 357 29.01 25.82 4.25
N GLY A 358 27.68 25.88 4.05
CA GLY A 358 27.03 25.62 2.76
C GLY A 358 27.15 26.73 1.71
N GLY A 359 27.76 27.88 2.04
CA GLY A 359 27.87 29.02 1.13
C GLY A 359 29.03 28.96 0.13
N THR A 360 30.03 28.11 0.36
CA THR A 360 31.26 28.06 -0.47
C THR A 360 31.84 26.65 -0.52
N GLY A 361 32.69 26.36 -1.51
CA GLY A 361 33.50 25.12 -1.55
C GLY A 361 32.67 23.84 -1.46
N ILE A 362 33.12 22.86 -0.67
CA ILE A 362 32.49 21.54 -0.57
C ILE A 362 31.06 21.59 0.00
N GLY A 363 30.80 22.49 0.97
CA GLY A 363 29.46 22.67 1.50
C GLY A 363 28.48 23.16 0.42
N LEU A 364 28.93 24.05 -0.47
CA LEU A 364 28.15 24.49 -1.62
C LEU A 364 27.96 23.37 -2.64
N MET A 365 28.98 22.56 -2.92
CA MET A 365 28.86 21.38 -3.79
C MET A 365 27.78 20.42 -3.28
N ALA A 366 27.75 20.16 -1.97
CA ALA A 366 26.72 19.34 -1.35
C ALA A 366 25.33 19.99 -1.46
N ALA A 367 25.22 21.30 -1.24
CA ALA A 367 23.96 22.04 -1.38
C ALA A 367 23.39 21.94 -2.79
N GLN A 368 24.23 22.15 -3.80
CA GLN A 368 23.87 22.04 -5.21
C GLN A 368 23.42 20.62 -5.57
N ALA A 369 24.18 19.61 -5.13
CA ALA A 369 23.85 18.21 -5.39
C ALA A 369 22.46 17.83 -4.84
N LEU A 370 22.17 18.23 -3.60
CA LEU A 370 20.90 17.90 -2.94
C LEU A 370 19.73 18.70 -3.57
N ALA A 371 19.89 20.00 -3.79
CA ALA A 371 18.85 20.84 -4.38
C ALA A 371 18.54 20.44 -5.82
N ALA A 372 19.56 20.14 -6.64
CA ALA A 372 19.36 19.65 -8.01
C ALA A 372 18.57 18.33 -8.08
N ASN A 373 18.57 17.55 -7.01
CA ASN A 373 17.86 16.27 -6.90
C ASN A 373 16.55 16.36 -6.08
N GLY A 374 16.02 17.57 -5.88
CA GLY A 374 14.68 17.79 -5.33
C GLY A 374 14.63 18.03 -3.82
N ALA A 375 15.77 18.16 -3.14
CA ALA A 375 15.80 18.43 -1.70
C ALA A 375 15.65 19.92 -1.39
N LYS A 376 15.00 20.22 -0.27
CA LYS A 376 15.01 21.55 0.34
C LYS A 376 16.23 21.67 1.25
N VAL A 377 17.15 22.59 0.92
CA VAL A 377 18.47 22.68 1.55
C VAL A 377 18.64 24.01 2.28
N TYR A 378 18.70 23.97 3.60
CA TYR A 378 19.09 25.10 4.43
C TYR A 378 20.63 25.19 4.51
N ILE A 379 21.22 26.28 4.02
CA ILE A 379 22.66 26.54 4.14
C ILE A 379 22.92 27.60 5.22
N THR A 380 23.96 27.38 6.02
CA THR A 380 24.35 28.31 7.09
C THR A 380 25.86 28.53 7.17
N GLY A 381 26.25 29.64 7.78
CA GLY A 381 27.61 30.07 7.98
C GLY A 381 27.67 31.50 8.55
N ARG A 382 28.88 32.03 8.70
CA ARG A 382 29.11 33.35 9.32
C ARG A 382 28.83 34.53 8.37
N ARG A 383 29.01 34.33 7.07
CA ARG A 383 28.93 35.36 6.02
C ARG A 383 27.56 35.31 5.34
N THR A 384 26.65 36.18 5.74
CA THR A 384 25.28 36.20 5.18
C THR A 384 25.29 36.47 3.68
N GLU A 385 26.12 37.40 3.22
CA GLU A 385 26.27 37.77 1.82
C GLU A 385 26.70 36.59 0.93
N ALA A 386 27.57 35.72 1.44
CA ALA A 386 28.01 34.52 0.72
C ALA A 386 26.88 33.48 0.62
N LEU A 387 26.09 33.31 1.68
CA LEU A 387 24.93 32.40 1.68
C LEU A 387 23.86 32.87 0.68
N GLU A 388 23.56 34.17 0.67
CA GLU A 388 22.60 34.75 -0.26
C GLU A 388 23.08 34.64 -1.71
N ALA A 389 24.37 34.92 -1.97
CA ALA A 389 24.95 34.78 -3.30
C ALA A 389 24.92 33.33 -3.79
N ALA A 390 25.22 32.36 -2.92
CA ALA A 390 25.13 30.94 -3.23
C ALA A 390 23.69 30.51 -3.56
N ALA A 391 22.73 30.86 -2.71
CA ALA A 391 21.32 30.54 -2.92
C ALA A 391 20.79 31.15 -4.24
N LYS A 392 21.15 32.40 -4.52
CA LYS A 392 20.73 33.10 -5.74
C LYS A 392 21.36 32.50 -7.01
N SER A 393 22.63 32.14 -6.96
CA SER A 393 23.39 31.72 -8.16
C SER A 393 23.15 30.26 -8.52
N HIS A 394 22.79 29.42 -7.54
CA HIS A 394 22.79 27.96 -7.70
C HIS A 394 21.47 27.27 -7.38
N ALA A 395 20.40 28.02 -7.10
CA ALA A 395 19.06 27.44 -7.02
C ALA A 395 18.69 26.78 -8.37
N PRO A 396 18.12 25.56 -8.39
CA PRO A 396 17.71 24.91 -9.63
C PRO A 396 16.63 25.71 -10.36
N TYR A 397 16.77 25.93 -11.67
CA TYR A 397 15.75 26.60 -12.47
C TYR A 397 14.64 25.61 -12.89
N GLY A 398 13.41 25.82 -12.41
CA GLY A 398 12.19 25.16 -12.91
C GLY A 398 11.86 23.80 -12.30
N GLN A 399 12.81 22.85 -12.30
CA GLN A 399 12.64 21.52 -11.67
C GLN A 399 13.79 21.26 -10.70
N GLY A 400 13.47 20.96 -9.44
CA GLY A 400 14.44 20.75 -8.36
C GLY A 400 13.85 21.15 -7.01
N GLY A 401 14.70 21.14 -5.98
CA GLY A 401 14.39 21.70 -4.66
C GLY A 401 14.95 23.10 -4.50
N ASP A 402 15.22 23.51 -3.25
CA ASP A 402 15.56 24.90 -2.91
C ASP A 402 16.91 24.98 -2.19
N ILE A 403 17.64 26.08 -2.39
CA ILE A 403 18.76 26.48 -1.53
C ILE A 403 18.32 27.70 -0.73
N ILE A 404 18.26 27.57 0.60
CA ILE A 404 17.69 28.55 1.51
C ILE A 404 18.78 29.05 2.47
N PRO A 405 19.19 30.32 2.42
CA PRO A 405 20.14 30.87 3.39
C PRO A 405 19.48 30.97 4.78
N CYS A 406 20.20 30.51 5.80
CA CYS A 406 19.76 30.49 7.20
C CYS A 406 20.91 30.93 8.10
N GLY A 407 20.70 31.90 9.00
CA GLY A 407 21.76 32.45 9.84
C GLY A 407 21.87 33.99 9.79
N PRO A 408 23.00 34.57 10.23
CA PRO A 408 24.32 33.95 10.38
C PRO A 408 24.41 32.96 11.55
N CYS A 409 25.30 31.98 11.44
CA CYS A 409 25.62 31.01 12.49
C CYS A 409 27.13 30.80 12.61
N ASP A 410 27.68 31.03 13.80
CA ASP A 410 29.02 30.61 14.17
C ASP A 410 28.95 29.24 14.88
N VAL A 411 29.34 28.18 14.18
CA VAL A 411 29.28 26.80 14.68
C VAL A 411 30.15 26.55 15.93
N THR A 412 31.05 27.48 16.26
CA THR A 412 31.84 27.40 17.50
C THR A 412 31.07 27.90 18.74
N LYS A 413 29.85 28.46 18.55
CA LYS A 413 29.01 29.02 19.60
C LYS A 413 27.70 28.24 19.74
N LYS A 414 27.52 27.58 20.89
CA LYS A 414 26.27 26.84 21.19
C LYS A 414 25.01 27.70 21.06
N GLY A 415 25.07 28.98 21.44
CA GLY A 415 23.93 29.89 21.34
C GLY A 415 23.49 30.14 19.89
N ASP A 416 24.42 30.15 18.94
CA ASP A 416 24.10 30.31 17.52
C ASP A 416 23.56 29.01 16.92
N LEU A 417 24.09 27.85 17.35
CA LEU A 417 23.54 26.53 17.00
C LEU A 417 22.12 26.34 17.50
N GLU A 418 21.82 26.76 18.74
CA GLU A 418 20.47 26.69 19.30
C GLU A 418 19.51 27.59 18.54
N LYS A 419 19.90 28.83 18.23
CA LYS A 419 19.07 29.73 17.41
C LYS A 419 18.77 29.14 16.03
N LEU A 420 19.78 28.56 15.38
CA LEU A 420 19.63 27.90 14.09
C LEU A 420 18.65 26.71 14.19
N TYR A 421 18.79 25.86 15.20
CA TYR A 421 17.87 24.76 15.47
C TYR A 421 16.43 25.29 15.66
N GLN A 422 16.24 26.32 16.48
CA GLN A 422 14.92 26.91 16.75
C GLN A 422 14.30 27.58 15.51
N GLU A 423 15.11 28.13 14.61
CA GLU A 423 14.60 28.68 13.36
C GLU A 423 14.11 27.57 12.41
N ILE A 424 14.87 26.48 12.31
CA ILE A 424 14.53 25.35 11.43
C ILE A 424 13.35 24.56 12.00
N SER A 425 13.30 24.31 13.31
CA SER A 425 12.21 23.55 13.96
C SER A 425 10.85 24.23 13.85
N LYS A 426 10.82 25.56 13.65
CA LYS A 426 9.58 26.30 13.36
C LYS A 426 9.09 26.11 11.94
N LYS A 427 9.99 25.82 11.00
CA LYS A 427 9.69 25.70 9.57
C LYS A 427 9.49 24.24 9.16
N GLU A 428 10.19 23.32 9.81
CA GLU A 428 10.30 21.92 9.41
C GLU A 428 10.02 21.00 10.59
N LYS A 429 9.24 19.94 10.35
CA LYS A 429 8.91 18.94 11.38
C LYS A 429 10.06 17.98 11.66
N TYR A 430 10.96 17.84 10.70
CA TYR A 430 12.11 16.94 10.74
C TYR A 430 13.18 17.44 9.78
N ILE A 431 14.37 16.86 9.89
CA ILE A 431 15.38 16.91 8.82
C ILE A 431 15.83 15.50 8.47
N ASN A 432 16.10 15.25 7.19
CA ASN A 432 16.59 13.96 6.70
C ASN A 432 18.13 13.90 6.73
N LEU A 433 18.79 15.05 6.55
CA LEU A 433 20.24 15.11 6.44
C LEU A 433 20.82 16.36 7.12
N LEU A 434 21.85 16.16 7.94
CA LEU A 434 22.75 17.21 8.39
C LEU A 434 24.13 17.03 7.75
N VAL A 435 24.67 18.07 7.10
CA VAL A 435 26.04 18.09 6.58
C VAL A 435 26.88 19.08 7.38
N CYS A 436 27.88 18.57 8.09
CA CYS A 436 28.84 19.37 8.84
C CYS A 436 30.05 19.67 7.94
N ALA A 437 30.00 20.79 7.19
CA ALA A 437 31.06 21.18 6.25
C ALA A 437 31.86 22.44 6.63
N ALA A 438 31.49 23.12 7.72
CA ALA A 438 32.28 24.23 8.25
C ALA A 438 33.65 23.75 8.78
N GLY A 439 34.72 24.52 8.52
CA GLY A 439 36.07 24.26 9.02
C GLY A 439 37.09 25.29 8.54
N ILE A 440 38.30 25.25 9.11
CA ILE A 440 39.42 26.16 8.80
C ILE A 440 40.74 25.40 8.67
N ALA A 441 41.69 25.92 7.87
CA ALA A 441 42.97 25.24 7.63
C ALA A 441 44.08 25.52 8.66
N GLY A 442 43.91 26.56 9.48
CA GLY A 442 44.90 27.01 10.46
C GLY A 442 46.19 27.58 9.85
N ALA A 443 47.15 27.84 10.73
CA ALA A 443 48.50 28.26 10.37
C ALA A 443 49.31 27.10 9.76
N LYS A 444 50.34 27.43 8.97
CA LYS A 444 51.31 26.47 8.44
C LYS A 444 52.71 26.71 9.00
N ALA A 445 53.41 25.64 9.34
CA ALA A 445 54.83 25.62 9.58
C ALA A 445 55.46 24.37 8.92
N GLU A 446 56.22 24.57 7.84
CA GLU A 446 56.84 23.47 7.09
C GLU A 446 57.98 22.81 7.90
N PRO A 447 57.92 21.50 8.19
CA PRO A 447 58.95 20.78 8.94
C PRO A 447 60.11 20.34 8.02
N ASN A 448 60.65 21.25 7.22
CA ASN A 448 61.65 20.95 6.19
C ASN A 448 63.10 21.36 6.58
N GLU A 449 63.33 21.60 7.87
CA GLU A 449 64.67 21.90 8.40
C GLU A 449 65.39 20.59 8.79
N GLU A 450 66.66 20.43 8.39
CA GLU A 450 67.44 19.21 8.68
C GLU A 450 68.06 19.17 10.09
N HIS A 451 68.12 20.33 10.77
CA HIS A 451 68.71 20.46 12.09
C HIS A 451 67.65 20.75 13.15
N ALA A 452 67.71 20.02 14.27
CA ALA A 452 66.71 20.09 15.34
C ALA A 452 66.50 21.50 15.92
N HIS A 453 67.55 22.33 15.99
CA HIS A 453 67.43 23.71 16.47
C HIS A 453 66.58 24.57 15.54
N SER A 454 66.94 24.61 14.24
CA SER A 454 66.19 25.35 13.23
C SER A 454 64.77 24.81 13.06
N LEU A 455 64.61 23.49 13.10
CA LEU A 455 63.30 22.85 13.07
C LEU A 455 62.44 23.28 14.26
N LYS A 456 63.00 23.28 15.47
CA LYS A 456 62.33 23.78 16.68
C LYS A 456 61.94 25.24 16.49
N GLU A 457 62.85 26.13 16.15
CA GLU A 457 62.54 27.57 16.01
C GLU A 457 61.43 27.79 15.00
N LYS A 458 61.46 27.08 13.87
CA LYS A 458 60.44 27.20 12.83
C LYS A 458 59.07 26.72 13.30
N LEU A 459 58.98 25.52 13.86
CA LEU A 459 57.69 24.97 14.33
C LEU A 459 57.16 25.72 15.55
N TRP A 460 58.05 26.12 16.47
CA TRP A 460 57.70 26.79 17.72
C TRP A 460 57.21 28.23 17.52
N ASN A 461 57.80 28.98 16.60
CA ASN A 461 57.48 30.41 16.42
C ASN A 461 56.34 30.66 15.42
N ASN A 462 56.05 29.71 14.53
CA ASN A 462 55.02 29.88 13.48
C ASN A 462 53.67 29.24 13.84
N GLU A 463 53.56 28.58 14.99
CA GLU A 463 52.33 28.00 15.51
C GLU A 463 52.09 28.44 16.96
N THR A 464 50.84 28.55 17.37
CA THR A 464 50.46 28.90 18.76
C THR A 464 49.38 27.96 19.28
N PHE A 465 49.31 27.78 20.60
CA PHE A 465 48.21 27.03 21.23
C PHE A 465 46.84 27.60 20.87
N ASP A 466 46.70 28.92 20.76
CA ASP A 466 45.44 29.55 20.40
C ASP A 466 45.03 29.20 18.96
N ASN A 467 45.97 29.20 18.00
CA ASN A 467 45.67 28.75 16.64
C ASN A 467 45.32 27.26 16.59
N TRP A 468 46.01 26.42 17.35
CA TRP A 468 45.67 24.99 17.48
C TRP A 468 44.26 24.80 18.04
N ASN A 469 43.91 25.52 19.11
CA ASN A 469 42.60 25.48 19.73
C ASN A 469 41.51 26.01 18.80
N GLU A 470 41.78 27.07 18.04
CA GLU A 470 40.84 27.62 17.06
C GLU A 470 40.49 26.57 15.98
N VAL A 471 41.51 25.92 15.40
CA VAL A 471 41.33 24.85 14.40
C VAL A 471 40.58 23.67 15.01
N TYR A 472 40.98 23.21 16.20
CA TYR A 472 40.32 22.08 16.84
C TYR A 472 38.86 22.39 17.19
N ASN A 473 38.58 23.61 17.65
CA ASN A 473 37.22 24.06 17.95
C ASN A 473 36.35 24.14 16.70
N ALA A 474 36.89 24.68 15.60
CA ALA A 474 36.17 24.81 14.35
C ALA A 474 35.95 23.47 13.65
N ASP A 475 36.90 22.54 13.69
CA ASP A 475 36.88 21.32 12.86
C ASP A 475 36.45 20.04 13.61
N VAL A 476 36.56 20.02 14.95
CA VAL A 476 36.20 18.85 15.77
C VAL A 476 35.06 19.19 16.73
N THR A 477 35.27 20.16 17.59
CA THR A 477 34.30 20.52 18.65
C THR A 477 32.97 20.97 18.07
N SER A 478 33.00 21.82 17.02
CA SER A 478 31.81 22.33 16.36
C SER A 478 30.98 21.22 15.72
N VAL A 479 31.61 20.19 15.14
CA VAL A 479 30.95 19.07 14.47
C VAL A 479 30.09 18.29 15.48
N TYR A 480 30.66 18.00 16.66
CA TYR A 480 29.92 17.35 17.74
C TYR A 480 28.72 18.18 18.17
N PHE A 481 28.91 19.46 18.53
CA PHE A 481 27.81 20.27 19.05
C PHE A 481 26.75 20.63 18.02
N THR A 482 27.14 20.81 16.75
CA THR A 482 26.17 20.96 15.65
C THR A 482 25.32 19.71 15.55
N THR A 483 25.94 18.53 15.53
CA THR A 483 25.20 17.27 15.42
C THR A 483 24.26 17.06 16.61
N VAL A 484 24.74 17.31 17.83
CA VAL A 484 23.95 17.21 19.07
C VAL A 484 22.74 18.15 19.06
N ALA A 485 22.90 19.40 18.60
CA ALA A 485 21.80 20.37 18.53
C ALA A 485 20.65 19.90 17.62
N PHE A 486 20.96 19.13 16.58
CA PHE A 486 19.98 18.67 15.58
C PHE A 486 19.44 17.25 15.81
N LEU A 487 19.91 16.53 16.84
CA LEU A 487 19.43 15.17 17.14
C LEU A 487 17.89 15.07 17.20
N PRO A 488 17.14 16.02 17.80
CA PRO A 488 15.67 15.93 17.83
C PRO A 488 15.03 15.93 16.43
N LEU A 489 15.47 16.82 15.53
CA LEU A 489 14.91 16.91 14.17
C LEU A 489 15.36 15.74 13.29
N LEU A 490 16.58 15.23 13.49
CA LEU A 490 17.08 14.02 12.81
C LEU A 490 16.30 12.77 13.25
N GLN A 491 16.05 12.62 14.55
CA GLN A 491 15.27 11.51 15.07
C GLN A 491 13.83 11.55 14.53
N ALA A 492 13.20 12.73 14.52
CA ALA A 492 11.89 12.91 13.90
C ALA A 492 11.88 12.53 12.40
N GLY A 493 13.01 12.76 11.70
CA GLY A 493 13.21 12.35 10.31
C GLY A 493 13.18 10.84 10.15
N THR A 494 13.93 10.13 11.00
CA THR A 494 13.93 8.65 11.06
C THR A 494 12.56 8.08 11.41
N GLU A 495 11.85 8.69 12.36
CA GLU A 495 10.50 8.27 12.72
C GLU A 495 9.49 8.44 11.58
N SER A 496 9.72 9.41 10.69
CA SER A 496 8.85 9.69 9.55
C SER A 496 9.18 8.85 8.29
N HIS A 497 10.43 8.40 8.11
CA HIS A 497 10.91 7.77 6.86
C HIS A 497 11.48 6.35 7.03
N GLY A 498 11.32 5.76 8.22
CA GLY A 498 11.74 4.39 8.49
C GLY A 498 13.12 4.28 9.15
N HIS A 499 13.45 3.07 9.60
CA HIS A 499 14.62 2.79 10.44
C HIS A 499 15.94 3.25 9.78
N LEU A 500 16.75 4.04 10.51
CA LEU A 500 18.05 4.57 10.06
C LEU A 500 18.00 5.41 8.76
N SER A 501 16.85 6.03 8.46
CA SER A 501 16.69 6.85 7.26
C SER A 501 17.34 8.24 7.37
N ALA A 502 17.39 8.86 8.56
CA ALA A 502 18.11 10.12 8.75
C ALA A 502 19.63 9.94 8.90
N SER A 503 20.39 10.91 8.39
CA SER A 503 21.84 10.82 8.30
C SER A 503 22.56 12.10 8.68
N VAL A 504 23.81 11.95 9.13
CA VAL A 504 24.79 13.02 9.28
C VAL A 504 25.99 12.71 8.40
N ILE A 505 26.39 13.68 7.57
CA ILE A 505 27.62 13.63 6.78
C ILE A 505 28.60 14.65 7.33
N VAL A 506 29.76 14.18 7.78
CA VAL A 506 30.85 15.03 8.25
C VAL A 506 31.88 15.21 7.14
N ILE A 507 32.20 16.44 6.75
CA ILE A 507 33.30 16.70 5.82
C ILE A 507 34.61 16.75 6.61
N SER A 508 35.37 15.65 6.55
CA SER A 508 36.70 15.55 7.14
C SER A 508 37.76 15.98 6.12
N SER A 509 38.80 15.19 5.91
CA SER A 509 39.86 15.42 4.92
C SER A 509 40.74 14.19 4.82
N MET A 510 41.34 13.94 3.65
CA MET A 510 42.48 13.02 3.53
C MET A 510 43.61 13.37 4.52
N SER A 511 43.75 14.64 4.92
CA SER A 511 44.70 15.11 5.93
C SER A 511 44.54 14.41 7.28
N GLY A 512 43.33 13.97 7.63
CA GLY A 512 43.07 13.22 8.86
C GLY A 512 43.50 11.75 8.82
N ILE A 513 43.93 11.25 7.66
CA ILE A 513 44.25 9.83 7.43
C ILE A 513 45.72 9.65 7.00
N MET A 514 46.27 10.59 6.24
CA MET A 514 47.66 10.54 5.77
C MET A 514 48.69 10.77 6.88
N ARG A 515 49.93 10.33 6.64
CA ARG A 515 51.10 10.50 7.52
C ARG A 515 52.00 11.69 7.11
N HIS A 516 51.62 12.46 6.10
CA HIS A 516 52.34 13.65 5.67
C HIS A 516 51.63 14.92 6.15
N ALA A 517 52.28 15.71 7.00
CA ALA A 517 51.66 16.89 7.61
C ALA A 517 51.44 18.06 6.64
N GLN A 518 52.18 18.13 5.53
CA GLN A 518 52.12 19.25 4.56
C GLN A 518 52.32 20.64 5.22
N GLY A 519 52.99 20.66 6.37
CA GLY A 519 53.15 21.86 7.19
C GLY A 519 51.93 22.28 8.04
N HIS A 520 50.87 21.48 8.18
CA HIS A 520 49.69 21.80 9.00
C HIS A 520 49.39 20.76 10.08
N PHE A 521 50.27 20.64 11.07
CA PHE A 521 50.06 19.66 12.15
C PHE A 521 48.73 19.84 12.87
N SER A 522 48.32 21.08 13.18
CA SER A 522 47.03 21.38 13.81
C SER A 522 45.83 20.89 12.99
N TYR A 523 45.81 21.14 11.69
CA TYR A 523 44.72 20.71 10.80
C TYR A 523 44.70 19.20 10.58
N ASN A 524 45.85 18.56 10.36
CA ASN A 524 45.93 17.10 10.24
C ASN A 524 45.44 16.42 11.53
N ALA A 525 45.88 16.91 12.70
CA ALA A 525 45.45 16.38 14.00
C ALA A 525 43.94 16.60 14.22
N ALA A 526 43.43 17.80 13.93
CA ALA A 526 42.00 18.10 14.02
C ALA A 526 41.18 17.19 13.11
N LYS A 527 41.53 17.06 11.82
CA LYS A 527 40.81 16.17 10.89
C LYS A 527 40.93 14.70 11.25
N GLY A 528 42.04 14.25 11.85
CA GLY A 528 42.15 12.93 12.47
C GLY A 528 41.16 12.75 13.63
N GLY A 529 41.03 13.79 14.46
CA GLY A 529 39.99 13.89 15.49
C GLY A 529 38.58 13.83 14.91
N THR A 530 38.29 14.56 13.83
CA THR A 530 37.00 14.55 13.13
C THR A 530 36.65 13.17 12.55
N VAL A 531 37.63 12.48 11.95
CA VAL A 531 37.47 11.11 11.45
C VAL A 531 37.12 10.15 12.59
N HIS A 532 37.83 10.23 13.72
CA HIS A 532 37.54 9.38 14.86
C HIS A 532 36.20 9.72 15.52
N LEU A 533 35.89 11.02 15.68
CA LEU A 533 34.63 11.51 16.21
C LEU A 533 33.43 11.00 15.39
N THR A 534 33.54 10.95 14.07
CA THR A 534 32.51 10.38 13.19
C THR A 534 32.17 8.95 13.60
N LYS A 535 33.18 8.10 13.87
CA LYS A 535 32.99 6.70 14.29
C LYS A 535 32.36 6.59 15.68
N LEU A 536 32.73 7.49 16.61
CA LEU A 536 32.13 7.54 17.94
C LEU A 536 30.65 7.94 17.83
N MET A 537 30.34 8.99 17.08
CA MET A 537 28.96 9.44 16.87
C MET A 537 28.12 8.38 16.16
N SER A 538 28.67 7.65 15.17
CA SER A 538 27.93 6.56 14.50
C SER A 538 27.57 5.42 15.45
N ALA A 539 28.48 5.08 16.37
CA ALA A 539 28.27 4.02 17.36
C ALA A 539 27.32 4.44 18.48
N GLU A 540 27.34 5.70 18.92
CA GLU A 540 26.49 6.16 20.03
C GLU A 540 25.11 6.62 19.56
N PHE A 541 25.02 7.32 18.43
CA PHE A 541 23.76 7.91 17.95
C PHE A 541 22.86 6.90 17.24
N GLN A 542 23.33 5.68 16.97
CA GLN A 542 22.46 4.58 16.53
C GLN A 542 21.34 4.26 17.54
N LYS A 543 21.54 4.57 18.83
CA LYS A 543 20.52 4.40 19.89
C LYS A 543 19.26 5.22 19.62
N VAL A 544 19.41 6.36 18.95
CA VAL A 544 18.31 7.20 18.46
C VAL A 544 18.09 7.05 16.95
N ARG A 545 18.61 5.95 16.38
CA ARG A 545 18.46 5.54 14.98
C ARG A 545 18.92 6.61 13.98
N ILE A 546 20.05 7.25 14.26
CA ILE A 546 20.70 8.22 13.36
C ILE A 546 22.02 7.64 12.86
N ARG A 547 22.24 7.71 11.54
CA ARG A 547 23.51 7.32 10.93
C ARG A 547 24.47 8.49 10.91
N VAL A 548 25.77 8.20 11.03
CA VAL A 548 26.83 9.20 10.90
C VAL A 548 27.94 8.63 10.02
N ASN A 549 28.24 9.32 8.93
CA ASN A 549 29.33 8.96 8.01
C ASN A 549 30.20 10.20 7.73
N SER A 550 31.36 10.00 7.12
CA SER A 550 32.23 11.09 6.71
C SER A 550 32.70 10.94 5.27
N ILE A 551 32.89 12.09 4.61
CA ILE A 551 33.63 12.20 3.36
C ILE A 551 35.01 12.79 3.71
N ALA A 552 36.07 12.12 3.29
CA ALA A 552 37.46 12.56 3.39
C ALA A 552 37.95 13.04 2.02
N PRO A 553 37.70 14.33 1.67
CA PRO A 553 38.07 14.88 0.37
C PRO A 553 39.59 15.04 0.24
N GLY A 554 40.08 14.93 -0.99
CA GLY A 554 41.39 15.42 -1.42
C GLY A 554 41.34 16.87 -1.88
N TYR A 555 41.99 17.17 -3.00
CA TYR A 555 42.02 18.52 -3.55
C TYR A 555 40.73 18.82 -4.33
N PHE A 556 39.84 19.63 -3.75
CA PHE A 556 38.66 20.19 -4.42
C PHE A 556 38.77 21.72 -4.53
N PRO A 557 38.18 22.36 -5.55
CA PRO A 557 38.10 23.81 -5.64
C PRO A 557 37.31 24.40 -4.47
N SER A 558 38.00 25.07 -3.55
CA SER A 558 37.41 25.77 -2.40
C SER A 558 38.30 26.93 -2.01
N GLU A 559 37.81 27.87 -1.19
CA GLU A 559 38.65 28.95 -0.65
C GLU A 559 39.87 28.40 0.11
N MET A 560 39.77 27.20 0.68
CA MET A 560 40.89 26.56 1.37
C MET A 560 42.03 26.18 0.43
N THR A 561 41.72 25.80 -0.81
CA THR A 561 42.70 25.33 -1.81
C THR A 561 43.05 26.38 -2.85
N ALA A 562 42.11 27.27 -3.18
CA ALA A 562 42.21 28.32 -4.18
C ALA A 562 42.38 29.73 -3.58
N LYS A 563 42.29 29.88 -2.25
CA LYS A 563 42.37 31.14 -1.47
C LYS A 563 41.18 32.09 -1.62
N GLU A 564 40.43 32.03 -2.71
CA GLU A 564 39.28 32.90 -2.98
C GLU A 564 38.15 32.19 -3.74
N SER A 565 36.99 32.86 -3.79
CA SER A 565 35.82 32.49 -4.57
C SER A 565 35.40 33.64 -5.47
N GLY A 566 34.82 33.33 -6.63
CA GLY A 566 34.19 34.31 -7.51
C GLY A 566 32.86 34.86 -6.96
N PRO A 567 32.19 35.77 -7.70
CA PRO A 567 30.90 36.34 -7.31
C PRO A 567 29.80 35.30 -7.09
N ASP A 568 29.87 34.17 -7.79
CA ASP A 568 28.97 33.02 -7.66
C ASP A 568 29.39 32.06 -6.53
N GLN A 569 30.36 32.42 -5.69
CA GLN A 569 30.90 31.58 -4.60
C GLN A 569 31.62 30.31 -5.06
N LYS A 570 31.95 30.18 -6.36
CA LYS A 570 32.78 29.08 -6.87
C LYS A 570 34.26 29.45 -6.83
N SER A 571 35.09 28.48 -6.48
CA SER A 571 36.54 28.57 -6.55
C SER A 571 37.06 27.85 -7.79
N HIS A 572 38.21 28.27 -8.30
CA HIS A 572 38.89 27.59 -9.40
C HIS A 572 40.25 27.06 -8.96
N LEU A 573 40.50 25.77 -9.23
CA LEU A 573 41.79 25.12 -8.93
C LEU A 573 42.33 24.48 -10.22
N PRO A 574 43.22 25.16 -10.96
CA PRO A 574 43.80 24.65 -12.20
C PRO A 574 44.51 23.30 -11.99
N ALA A 575 44.45 22.43 -13.01
CA ALA A 575 45.11 21.12 -12.96
C ALA A 575 46.61 21.24 -12.70
N GLU A 576 47.29 22.23 -13.30
CA GLU A 576 48.71 22.52 -13.10
C GLU A 576 49.07 22.72 -11.62
N ASN A 577 48.20 23.39 -10.83
CA ASN A 577 48.42 23.60 -9.40
C ASN A 577 48.35 22.28 -8.61
N VAL A 578 47.54 21.33 -9.07
CA VAL A 578 47.41 20.00 -8.46
C VAL A 578 48.56 19.09 -8.90
N GLN A 579 48.96 19.16 -10.17
CA GLN A 579 50.12 18.44 -10.72
C GLN A 579 51.41 18.84 -10.00
N ALA A 580 51.57 20.14 -9.72
CA ALA A 580 52.71 20.68 -8.98
C ALA A 580 52.85 20.12 -7.55
N LYS A 581 51.80 19.48 -7.00
CA LYS A 581 51.89 18.77 -5.71
C LYS A 581 52.70 17.47 -5.81
N GLY A 582 52.76 16.85 -6.99
CA GLY A 582 53.56 15.65 -7.26
C GLY A 582 53.04 14.34 -6.64
N HIS A 583 51.93 14.37 -5.90
CA HIS A 583 51.42 13.20 -5.16
C HIS A 583 49.91 12.96 -5.35
N VAL A 584 49.32 13.50 -6.43
CA VAL A 584 47.91 13.30 -6.77
C VAL A 584 47.84 12.45 -8.04
N PRO A 585 47.57 11.13 -7.95
CA PRO A 585 47.54 10.27 -9.12
C PRO A 585 46.59 10.73 -10.23
N ALA A 586 45.45 11.31 -9.88
CA ALA A 586 44.50 11.86 -10.84
C ALA A 586 45.01 13.11 -11.60
N GLN A 587 46.09 13.77 -11.14
CA GLN A 587 46.68 14.96 -11.77
C GLN A 587 45.70 16.14 -11.98
N ARG A 588 44.59 16.16 -11.24
CA ARG A 588 43.56 17.21 -11.26
C ARG A 588 42.83 17.30 -9.93
N ALA A 589 42.10 18.40 -9.73
CA ALA A 589 41.17 18.53 -8.64
C ALA A 589 39.93 17.63 -8.85
N GLY A 590 39.24 17.31 -7.76
CA GLY A 590 37.89 16.76 -7.81
C GLY A 590 36.87 17.77 -8.34
N SER A 591 35.76 17.27 -8.86
CA SER A 591 34.67 18.04 -9.46
C SER A 591 33.41 18.07 -8.59
N ASP A 592 32.48 18.97 -8.91
CA ASP A 592 31.17 19.03 -8.23
C ASP A 592 30.41 17.71 -8.35
N GLU A 593 30.48 17.07 -9.52
CA GLU A 593 29.80 15.81 -9.83
C GLU A 593 30.35 14.65 -8.99
N GLU A 594 31.67 14.59 -8.79
CA GLU A 594 32.31 13.57 -7.95
C GLU A 594 31.95 13.75 -6.47
N MET A 595 31.84 15.00 -6.01
CA MET A 595 31.34 15.28 -4.65
C MET A 595 29.85 14.96 -4.52
N ALA A 596 29.04 15.29 -5.54
CA ALA A 596 27.61 15.00 -5.57
C ALA A 596 27.32 13.50 -5.45
N GLN A 597 28.09 12.66 -6.16
CA GLN A 597 27.99 11.20 -6.07
C GLN A 597 28.21 10.71 -4.63
N ALA A 598 29.24 11.22 -3.95
CA ALA A 598 29.55 10.84 -2.57
C ALA A 598 28.47 11.30 -1.58
N VAL A 599 27.98 12.54 -1.73
CA VAL A 599 26.90 13.09 -0.89
C VAL A 599 25.61 12.30 -1.04
N LEU A 600 25.15 12.07 -2.28
CA LEU A 600 23.92 11.33 -2.56
C LEU A 600 24.01 9.88 -2.07
N PHE A 601 25.16 9.22 -2.28
CA PHE A 601 25.40 7.86 -1.79
C PHE A 601 25.25 7.76 -0.28
N LEU A 602 25.95 8.59 0.50
CA LEU A 602 25.90 8.53 1.96
C LEU A 602 24.55 8.98 2.52
N THR A 603 23.85 9.86 1.81
CA THR A 603 22.49 10.30 2.15
C THR A 603 21.51 9.14 2.03
N LYS A 604 21.53 8.39 0.91
CA LYS A 604 20.49 7.40 0.58
C LYS A 604 20.80 5.97 0.99
N ASN A 605 22.07 5.60 1.11
CA ASN A 605 22.42 4.24 1.52
C ASN A 605 22.24 4.06 3.04
N ALA A 606 21.06 3.62 3.45
CA ALA A 606 20.70 3.39 4.85
C ALA A 606 21.50 2.27 5.52
N TYR A 607 22.19 1.43 4.74
CA TYR A 607 23.02 0.34 5.27
C TYR A 607 24.46 0.78 5.61
N VAL A 608 24.85 2.01 5.24
CA VAL A 608 26.17 2.57 5.53
C VAL A 608 26.12 3.44 6.78
N ASN A 609 26.85 3.05 7.83
CA ASN A 609 26.96 3.79 9.08
C ASN A 609 28.38 3.67 9.68
N GLY A 610 29.04 4.81 9.93
CA GLY A 610 30.43 4.88 10.42
C GLY A 610 31.52 4.86 9.35
N GLU A 611 31.14 4.97 8.06
CA GLU A 611 32.09 4.92 6.94
C GLU A 611 32.86 6.24 6.78
N ILE A 612 34.13 6.14 6.39
CA ILE A 612 35.00 7.28 6.08
C ILE A 612 35.39 7.20 4.59
N LEU A 613 34.53 7.75 3.75
CA LEU A 613 34.65 7.67 2.30
C LEU A 613 35.74 8.64 1.79
N ALA A 614 36.88 8.10 1.39
CA ALA A 614 37.93 8.87 0.74
C ALA A 614 37.55 9.21 -0.71
N VAL A 615 37.56 10.50 -1.04
CA VAL A 615 37.34 11.01 -2.41
C VAL A 615 38.51 11.93 -2.72
N ASP A 616 39.66 11.37 -3.08
CA ASP A 616 40.95 12.08 -3.01
C ASP A 616 41.80 12.03 -4.28
N GLY A 617 41.29 11.45 -5.37
CA GLY A 617 42.06 11.28 -6.61
C GLY A 617 43.26 10.34 -6.46
N GLY A 618 43.26 9.48 -5.44
CA GLY A 618 44.28 8.47 -5.18
C GLY A 618 45.43 8.93 -4.28
N VAL A 619 45.35 10.11 -3.65
CA VAL A 619 46.44 10.65 -2.81
C VAL A 619 46.85 9.66 -1.71
N LEU A 620 45.90 9.05 -1.00
CA LEU A 620 46.18 8.11 0.09
C LEU A 620 46.82 6.79 -0.38
N ASN A 621 46.86 6.51 -1.69
CA ASN A 621 47.58 5.36 -2.23
C ASN A 621 49.09 5.60 -2.36
N VAL A 622 49.51 6.87 -2.48
CA VAL A 622 50.92 7.25 -2.73
C VAL A 622 51.53 8.02 -1.57
N VAL A 623 50.72 8.80 -0.85
CA VAL A 623 51.10 9.38 0.44
C VAL A 623 50.68 8.37 1.50
N SER A 624 51.64 7.87 2.29
CA SER A 624 51.38 6.86 3.32
C SER A 624 50.16 7.26 4.16
N GLY A 625 49.08 6.48 4.10
CA GLY A 625 47.78 6.93 4.60
C GLY A 625 46.61 5.95 4.49
N ARG A 626 46.83 4.68 4.16
CA ARG A 626 45.88 3.58 4.39
C ARG A 626 46.63 2.34 4.81
#